data_AF-A0A9D0T4X6-F1
#
_entry.id   AF-A0A9D0T4X6-F1
#
_cell.length_a   1.000
_cell.length_b   1.000
_cell.length_c   1.000
_cell.angle_alpha   90.00
_cell.angle_beta   90.00
_cell.angle_gamma   90.00
#
_symmetry.space_group_name_H-M   'P 1'
#
loop_
_entity.id
_entity.type
_entity.pdbx_description
1 polymer ?
#
loop_
_entity_poly.entity_id
_entity_poly.type
_entity_poly.pdbx_seq_one_letter_code
_entity_poly.pdbx_strand_id
1 'polypeptide(L)'
;MKMAPFRRLLCPILFTSIIFFVSGQLWAGTPRIFYDKSTDKISVAADDASYKEIMARIATLSGIEILMDPKAEHNVTIDISDLPLEAALKQLSRRTSFMLIHDTPEVDKGKTQEKPAQPILVRMRILPEGEFNAGTLYPVLAPAGEAFIREKNRYSAPAQQVRIFSHAQKRWEARLKAMPPEKREKLLEMAQAKREQMTQRRAKQEQRKKELAKKREAYKKRRDARLEELKLNNPERYKRRMEQREQLRANNE
;
A
#
# COMPACT_ATOMS: atom_id res chain seq x y z
N MET A 1 65.97 63.59 -4.38
CA MET A 1 64.59 63.12 -4.64
C MET A 1 64.47 61.69 -4.13
N LYS A 2 63.52 61.44 -3.22
CA LYS A 2 63.26 60.15 -2.57
C LYS A 2 62.44 59.26 -3.50
N MET A 3 62.91 58.04 -3.79
CA MET A 3 62.08 56.98 -4.37
C MET A 3 62.08 55.76 -3.46
N ALA A 4 60.88 55.28 -3.17
CA ALA A 4 60.56 54.25 -2.19
C ALA A 4 60.66 52.82 -2.77
N PRO A 5 60.85 51.79 -1.93
CA PRO A 5 60.91 50.40 -2.37
C PRO A 5 59.52 49.78 -2.57
N PHE A 6 59.35 49.13 -3.72
CA PHE A 6 58.18 48.41 -4.19
C PHE A 6 58.01 47.09 -3.38
N ARG A 7 56.98 47.01 -2.53
CA ARG A 7 56.63 45.79 -1.79
C ARG A 7 55.82 44.85 -2.70
N ARG A 8 56.31 43.62 -2.88
CA ARG A 8 55.62 42.51 -3.53
C ARG A 8 54.40 42.10 -2.70
N LEU A 9 53.19 42.29 -3.23
CA LEU A 9 51.96 41.71 -2.69
C LEU A 9 51.77 40.31 -3.28
N LEU A 10 51.99 39.29 -2.46
CA LEU A 10 51.54 37.92 -2.68
C LEU A 10 50.02 37.90 -2.46
N CYS A 11 49.26 37.61 -3.51
CA CYS A 11 47.83 37.40 -3.44
C CYS A 11 47.57 35.89 -3.24
N PRO A 12 47.12 35.41 -2.06
CA PRO A 12 46.75 34.02 -1.91
C PRO A 12 45.42 33.79 -2.62
N ILE A 13 45.46 32.91 -3.64
CA ILE A 13 44.31 32.38 -4.34
C ILE A 13 43.51 31.56 -3.32
N LEU A 14 42.44 32.17 -2.80
CA LEU A 14 41.42 31.51 -2.00
C LEU A 14 40.64 30.54 -2.91
N PHE A 15 41.09 29.29 -2.95
CA PHE A 15 40.33 28.17 -3.49
C PHE A 15 39.12 27.94 -2.57
N THR A 16 38.03 28.63 -2.86
CA THR A 16 36.70 28.31 -2.32
C THR A 16 36.27 26.97 -2.93
N SER A 17 36.64 25.88 -2.26
CA SER A 17 36.04 24.57 -2.46
C SER A 17 34.55 24.66 -2.15
N ILE A 18 33.76 24.93 -3.19
CA ILE A 18 32.34 24.61 -3.23
C ILE A 18 32.27 23.08 -3.15
N ILE A 19 32.22 22.56 -1.93
CA ILE A 19 31.81 21.18 -1.68
C ILE A 19 30.38 21.13 -2.18
N PHE A 20 30.20 20.58 -3.38
CA PHE A 20 28.94 20.04 -3.83
C PHE A 20 28.54 18.99 -2.79
N PHE A 21 27.78 19.42 -1.79
CA PHE A 21 26.92 18.56 -1.00
C PHE A 21 25.87 18.07 -1.99
N VAL A 22 26.25 17.07 -2.79
CA VAL A 22 25.33 16.31 -3.62
C VAL A 22 24.37 15.69 -2.63
N SER A 23 23.21 16.34 -2.58
CA SER A 23 21.95 15.89 -2.04
C SER A 23 21.80 14.39 -2.23
N GLY A 24 22.26 13.63 -1.24
CA GLY A 24 21.64 12.38 -0.86
C GLY A 24 20.22 12.73 -0.46
N GLN A 25 19.33 12.84 -1.44
CA GLN A 25 17.91 12.64 -1.21
C GLN A 25 17.80 11.22 -0.68
N LEU A 26 17.94 11.09 0.64
CA LEU A 26 17.50 9.93 1.39
C LEU A 26 16.05 9.77 0.97
N TRP A 27 15.80 8.74 0.17
CA TRP A 27 14.45 8.32 -0.14
C TRP A 27 13.86 7.95 1.21
N ALA A 28 13.11 8.88 1.84
CA ALA A 28 12.27 8.57 2.99
C ALA A 28 11.42 7.37 2.55
N GLY A 29 11.85 6.20 3.00
CA GLY A 29 11.50 4.95 2.35
C GLY A 29 10.08 4.62 2.73
N THR A 30 9.21 4.38 1.74
CA THR A 30 7.88 3.83 2.03
C THR A 30 8.02 2.61 2.96
N PRO A 31 7.34 2.58 4.12
CA PRO A 31 7.56 1.56 5.12
C PRO A 31 7.24 0.18 4.56
N ARG A 32 8.14 -0.78 4.77
CA ARG A 32 7.96 -2.17 4.34
C ARG A 32 7.39 -2.96 5.50
N ILE A 33 6.16 -3.43 5.34
CA ILE A 33 5.44 -4.16 6.38
C ILE A 33 4.98 -5.49 5.80
N PHE A 34 5.38 -6.58 6.46
CA PHE A 34 4.96 -7.93 6.15
C PHE A 34 4.24 -8.53 7.36
N TYR A 35 3.08 -9.14 7.13
CA TYR A 35 2.27 -9.75 8.18
C TYR A 35 1.93 -11.19 7.81
N ASP A 36 2.38 -12.13 8.64
CA ASP A 36 2.03 -13.53 8.53
C ASP A 36 0.71 -13.81 9.26
N LYS A 37 -0.33 -14.05 8.47
CA LYS A 37 -1.69 -14.33 8.95
C LYS A 37 -1.83 -15.66 9.69
N SER A 38 -0.91 -16.59 9.47
CA SER A 38 -0.95 -17.95 10.02
C SER A 38 -0.38 -18.02 11.43
N THR A 39 0.70 -17.26 11.67
CA THR A 39 1.42 -17.22 12.95
C THR A 39 1.13 -15.95 13.76
N ASP A 40 0.39 -14.99 13.20
CA ASP A 40 0.10 -13.68 13.79
C ASP A 40 1.37 -12.86 14.13
N LYS A 41 2.39 -13.00 13.28
CA LYS A 41 3.67 -12.29 13.38
C LYS A 41 3.81 -11.20 12.34
N ILE A 42 4.61 -10.18 12.64
CA ILE A 42 4.83 -9.02 11.80
C ILE A 42 6.31 -8.64 11.73
N SER A 43 6.73 -8.22 10.54
CA SER A 43 8.02 -7.58 10.29
C SER A 43 7.77 -6.17 9.75
N VAL A 44 8.50 -5.19 10.27
CA VAL A 44 8.38 -3.77 9.94
C VAL A 44 9.78 -3.21 9.74
N ALA A 45 10.06 -2.71 8.54
CA ALA A 45 11.26 -1.92 8.27
C ALA A 45 10.84 -0.54 7.76
N ALA A 46 11.21 0.49 8.51
CA ALA A 46 10.89 1.88 8.23
C ALA A 46 12.06 2.78 8.59
N ASP A 47 12.32 3.78 7.76
CA ASP A 47 13.34 4.79 8.00
C ASP A 47 12.71 6.17 7.80
N ASP A 48 12.63 6.94 8.90
CA ASP A 48 11.97 8.24 8.98
C ASP A 48 10.55 8.26 8.39
N ALA A 49 9.78 7.19 8.62
CA ALA A 49 8.41 7.09 8.09
C ALA A 49 7.38 7.60 9.09
N SER A 50 6.25 8.12 8.56
CA SER A 50 5.10 8.56 9.37
C SER A 50 4.56 7.41 10.23
N TYR A 51 4.45 7.64 11.54
CA TYR A 51 3.91 6.67 12.48
C TYR A 51 2.46 6.29 12.14
N LYS A 52 1.63 7.27 11.76
CA LYS A 52 0.28 7.05 11.23
C LYS A 52 0.29 6.12 10.03
N GLU A 53 1.20 6.30 9.07
CA GLU A 53 1.27 5.44 7.89
C GLU A 53 1.60 3.99 8.25
N ILE A 54 2.59 3.79 9.14
CA ILE A 54 2.96 2.47 9.64
C ILE A 54 1.72 1.82 10.30
N MET A 55 1.08 2.52 11.23
CA MET A 55 -0.09 2.02 11.95
C MET A 55 -1.28 1.74 11.03
N ALA A 56 -1.54 2.59 10.02
CA ALA A 56 -2.59 2.38 9.03
C ALA A 56 -2.39 1.07 8.27
N ARG A 57 -1.15 0.77 7.91
CA ARG A 57 -0.79 -0.40 7.13
C ARG A 57 -0.77 -1.67 7.98
N ILE A 58 -0.38 -1.57 9.26
CA ILE A 58 -0.56 -2.65 10.24
C ILE A 58 -2.05 -2.96 10.41
N ALA A 59 -2.90 -1.96 10.69
CA ALA A 59 -4.35 -2.14 10.84
C ALA A 59 -4.98 -2.81 9.60
N THR A 60 -4.56 -2.37 8.41
CA THR A 60 -5.01 -2.94 7.13
C THR A 60 -4.64 -4.42 6.99
N LEU A 61 -3.43 -4.80 7.38
CA LEU A 61 -2.97 -6.19 7.26
C LEU A 61 -3.57 -7.08 8.36
N SER A 62 -3.55 -6.62 9.61
CA SER A 62 -3.83 -7.43 10.80
C SER A 62 -5.28 -7.44 11.27
N GLY A 63 -6.11 -6.49 10.83
CA GLY A 63 -7.53 -6.39 11.22
C GLY A 63 -7.79 -5.74 12.58
N ILE A 64 -6.75 -5.22 13.23
CA ILE A 64 -6.88 -4.46 14.47
C ILE A 64 -7.40 -3.06 14.16
N GLU A 65 -8.34 -2.58 14.97
CA GLU A 65 -8.74 -1.17 14.97
C GLU A 65 -7.71 -0.32 15.69
N ILE A 66 -7.04 0.58 14.97
CA ILE A 66 -6.13 1.53 15.61
C ILE A 66 -6.80 2.90 15.62
N LEU A 67 -7.00 3.45 16.81
CA LEU A 67 -7.49 4.80 17.06
C LEU A 67 -6.32 5.63 17.57
N MET A 68 -6.08 6.80 16.98
CA MET A 68 -4.92 7.62 17.30
C MET A 68 -5.32 9.08 17.49
N ASP A 69 -4.74 9.72 18.51
CA ASP A 69 -4.78 11.17 18.65
C ASP A 69 -3.83 11.82 17.62
N PRO A 70 -4.25 12.86 16.87
CA PRO A 70 -3.37 13.53 15.91
C PRO A 70 -2.07 14.07 16.50
N LYS A 71 -2.04 14.40 17.80
CA LYS A 71 -0.84 14.87 18.51
C LYS A 71 0.18 13.78 18.79
N ALA A 72 -0.21 12.50 18.71
CA ALA A 72 0.72 11.38 18.85
C ALA A 72 1.51 11.09 17.57
N GLU A 73 1.27 11.85 16.49
CA GLU A 73 1.96 11.68 15.22
C GLU A 73 3.42 12.14 15.30
N HIS A 74 4.31 11.29 14.81
CA HIS A 74 5.74 11.56 14.70
C HIS A 74 6.35 10.62 13.64
N ASN A 75 7.61 10.86 13.26
CA ASN A 75 8.33 9.94 12.39
C ASN A 75 9.08 8.88 13.20
N VAL A 76 9.21 7.69 12.62
CA VAL A 76 9.83 6.53 13.27
C VAL A 76 10.81 5.86 12.31
N THR A 77 12.03 5.63 12.79
CA THR A 77 13.00 4.69 12.20
C THR A 77 13.02 3.43 13.07
N ILE A 78 12.65 2.29 12.49
CA ILE A 78 12.54 1.03 13.21
C ILE A 78 12.72 -0.17 12.28
N ASP A 79 13.38 -1.20 12.82
CA ASP A 79 13.47 -2.53 12.21
C ASP A 79 12.99 -3.58 13.22
N ILE A 80 11.89 -4.25 12.88
CA ILE A 80 11.28 -5.36 13.62
C ILE A 80 11.22 -6.54 12.66
N SER A 81 11.74 -7.69 13.10
CA SER A 81 11.73 -8.93 12.30
C SER A 81 10.99 -10.05 13.05
N ASP A 82 9.95 -10.60 12.42
CA ASP A 82 9.21 -11.79 12.83
C ASP A 82 8.73 -11.82 14.30
N LEU A 83 8.17 -10.68 14.76
CA LEU A 83 7.72 -10.54 16.14
C LEU A 83 6.21 -10.76 16.25
N PRO A 84 5.68 -11.38 17.33
CA PRO A 84 4.24 -11.46 17.56
C PRO A 84 3.60 -10.07 17.49
N LEU A 85 2.45 -9.96 16.83
CA LEU A 85 1.82 -8.67 16.51
C LEU A 85 1.66 -7.75 17.72
N GLU A 86 1.20 -8.28 18.85
CA GLU A 86 1.03 -7.48 20.08
C GLU A 86 2.38 -6.95 20.62
N ALA A 87 3.42 -7.78 20.61
CA ALA A 87 4.74 -7.38 21.05
C ALA A 87 5.34 -6.32 20.11
N ALA A 88 5.12 -6.45 18.80
CA ALA A 88 5.52 -5.45 17.81
C ALA A 88 4.80 -4.11 18.00
N LEU A 89 3.49 -4.13 18.26
CA LEU A 89 2.72 -2.92 18.57
C LEU A 89 3.23 -2.24 19.83
N LYS A 90 3.49 -3.00 20.91
CA LYS A 90 4.11 -2.45 22.13
C LYS A 90 5.48 -1.84 21.86
N GLN A 91 6.29 -2.47 21.01
CA GLN A 91 7.62 -1.95 20.63
C GLN A 91 7.52 -0.67 19.80
N LEU A 92 6.62 -0.61 18.83
CA LEU A 92 6.37 0.58 18.01
C LEU A 92 5.85 1.76 18.85
N SER A 93 5.05 1.48 19.88
CA SER A 93 4.42 2.50 20.71
C SER A 93 5.21 2.90 21.95
N ARG A 94 6.50 2.57 22.04
CA ARG A 94 7.34 2.88 23.22
C ARG A 94 7.43 4.37 23.58
N ARG A 95 7.22 5.27 22.61
CA ARG A 95 7.25 6.73 22.81
C ARG A 95 5.86 7.37 22.96
N THR A 96 4.82 6.54 23.08
CA THR A 96 3.44 7.01 23.14
C THR A 96 2.71 6.29 24.25
N SER A 97 1.73 6.94 24.87
CA SER A 97 0.79 6.23 25.74
C SER A 97 -0.13 5.37 24.86
N PHE A 98 -0.37 4.12 25.25
CA PHE A 98 -1.27 3.25 24.49
C PHE A 98 -2.12 2.34 25.39
N MET A 99 -3.26 1.92 24.86
CA MET A 99 -4.14 0.92 25.48
C MET A 99 -4.48 -0.17 24.46
N LEU A 100 -4.37 -1.42 24.90
CA LEU A 100 -4.73 -2.60 24.12
C LEU A 100 -6.05 -3.15 24.63
N ILE A 101 -7.02 -3.31 23.74
CA ILE A 101 -8.36 -3.81 24.04
C ILE A 101 -8.52 -5.18 23.40
N HIS A 102 -8.74 -6.16 24.25
CA HIS A 102 -8.93 -7.55 23.87
C HIS A 102 -10.41 -7.91 23.88
N ASP A 103 -10.80 -8.83 23.00
CA ASP A 103 -12.11 -9.47 23.03
C ASP A 103 -11.93 -10.97 23.29
N THR A 104 -12.86 -11.55 24.02
CA THR A 104 -12.91 -13.00 24.26
C THR A 104 -13.95 -13.58 23.32
N PRO A 105 -13.53 -14.30 22.26
CA PRO A 105 -14.52 -14.86 21.34
C PRO A 105 -15.41 -15.85 22.11
N GLU A 106 -16.71 -15.77 21.88
CA GLU A 106 -17.66 -16.72 22.47
C GLU A 106 -17.27 -18.13 22.05
N VAL A 107 -16.97 -18.98 23.04
CA VAL A 107 -16.83 -20.42 22.82
C VAL A 107 -18.23 -20.94 22.53
N ASP A 108 -18.42 -21.53 21.35
CA ASP A 108 -19.68 -22.19 20.98
C ASP A 108 -20.06 -23.18 22.10
N LYS A 109 -21.07 -22.81 22.90
CA LYS A 109 -21.52 -23.57 24.07
C LYS A 109 -21.97 -25.01 23.75
N GLY A 110 -22.08 -25.36 22.46
CA GLY A 110 -22.46 -26.68 21.97
C GLY A 110 -21.31 -27.64 21.68
N LYS A 111 -20.03 -27.22 21.80
CA LYS A 111 -18.89 -28.13 21.64
C LYS A 111 -18.09 -28.16 22.94
N THR A 112 -18.17 -29.29 23.62
CA THR A 112 -17.44 -29.64 24.85
C THR A 112 -15.92 -29.52 24.63
N GLN A 113 -15.39 -28.31 24.71
CA GLN A 113 -13.96 -28.07 24.80
C GLN A 113 -13.68 -27.21 26.03
N GLU A 114 -13.04 -27.83 27.00
CA GLU A 114 -12.72 -27.32 28.33
C GLU A 114 -11.64 -26.22 28.35
N LYS A 115 -11.17 -25.75 27.19
CA LYS A 115 -10.14 -24.71 27.13
C LYS A 115 -10.79 -23.34 26.90
N PRO A 116 -10.59 -22.37 27.82
CA PRO A 116 -11.05 -21.01 27.60
C PRO A 116 -10.42 -20.46 26.31
N ALA A 117 -11.23 -19.84 25.46
CA ALA A 117 -10.71 -19.24 24.24
C ALA A 117 -9.69 -18.15 24.58
N GLN A 118 -8.58 -18.14 23.86
CA GLN A 118 -7.56 -17.11 24.04
C GLN A 118 -8.14 -15.74 23.66
N PRO A 119 -7.91 -14.69 24.48
CA PRO A 119 -8.32 -13.35 24.13
C PRO A 119 -7.60 -12.90 22.85
N ILE A 120 -8.34 -12.25 21.96
CA ILE A 120 -7.78 -11.70 20.72
C ILE A 120 -7.67 -10.19 20.82
N LEU A 121 -6.54 -9.61 20.41
CA LEU A 121 -6.37 -8.17 20.35
C LEU A 121 -7.24 -7.60 19.22
N VAL A 122 -8.22 -6.76 19.55
CA VAL A 122 -9.20 -6.22 18.59
C VAL A 122 -8.97 -4.75 18.30
N ARG A 123 -8.58 -3.98 19.32
CA ARG A 123 -8.42 -2.53 19.20
C ARG A 123 -7.20 -2.03 19.96
N MET A 124 -6.54 -1.02 19.42
CA MET A 124 -5.48 -0.26 20.06
C MET A 124 -5.85 1.23 20.05
N ARG A 125 -5.66 1.88 21.19
CA ARG A 125 -5.75 3.34 21.32
C ARG A 125 -4.36 3.90 21.53
N ILE A 126 -3.99 4.91 20.75
CA ILE A 126 -2.71 5.60 20.81
C ILE A 126 -2.98 7.04 21.24
N LEU A 127 -2.28 7.47 22.28
CA LEU A 127 -2.43 8.75 22.95
C LEU A 127 -1.07 9.48 22.97
N PRO A 128 -1.07 10.81 23.15
CA PRO A 128 0.15 11.56 23.39
C PRO A 128 0.88 11.04 24.64
N GLU A 129 2.20 11.21 24.68
CA GLU A 129 3.01 10.80 25.82
C GLU A 129 2.54 11.49 27.12
N GLY A 130 2.39 10.71 28.19
CA GLY A 130 1.93 11.21 29.49
C GLY A 130 0.42 11.44 29.60
N GLU A 131 -0.34 11.37 28.50
CA GLU A 131 -1.80 11.47 28.52
C GLU A 131 -2.45 10.08 28.65
N PHE A 132 -3.41 9.98 29.57
CA PHE A 132 -4.25 8.76 29.75
C PHE A 132 -5.72 9.01 29.41
N ASN A 133 -6.12 10.28 29.35
CA ASN A 133 -7.49 10.66 29.02
C ASN A 133 -7.64 10.68 27.50
N ALA A 134 -8.66 9.98 27.02
CA ALA A 134 -8.98 9.94 25.61
C ALA A 134 -9.54 11.30 25.17
N GLY A 135 -8.68 12.11 24.55
CA GLY A 135 -9.13 13.14 23.62
C GLY A 135 -9.95 12.53 22.48
N THR A 136 -10.27 13.33 21.46
CA THR A 136 -10.94 12.80 20.26
C THR A 136 -9.98 11.91 19.47
N LEU A 137 -10.09 10.60 19.64
CA LEU A 137 -9.32 9.63 18.89
C LEU A 137 -9.93 9.39 17.51
N TYR A 138 -9.10 9.39 16.48
CA TYR A 138 -9.54 9.14 15.11
C TYR A 138 -9.09 7.77 14.64
N PRO A 139 -9.92 7.02 13.90
CA PRO A 139 -9.49 5.78 13.31
C PRO A 139 -8.41 6.05 12.26
N VAL A 140 -7.29 5.35 12.39
CA VAL A 140 -6.17 5.48 11.45
C VAL A 140 -6.57 4.95 10.06
N LEU A 141 -7.45 3.95 10.03
CA LEU A 141 -8.06 3.40 8.82
C LEU A 141 -9.56 3.73 8.80
N ALA A 142 -10.05 4.31 7.70
CA ALA A 142 -11.48 4.59 7.55
C ALA A 142 -12.30 3.28 7.58
N PRO A 143 -13.35 3.17 8.42
CA PRO A 143 -14.13 1.93 8.57
C PRO A 143 -14.70 1.37 7.25
N ALA A 144 -15.17 2.26 6.36
CA ALA A 144 -15.67 1.85 5.05
C ALA A 144 -14.57 1.29 4.13
N GLY A 145 -13.34 1.81 4.24
CA GLY A 145 -12.19 1.31 3.49
C GLY A 145 -11.79 -0.09 3.97
N GLU A 146 -11.80 -0.29 5.29
CA GLU A 146 -11.54 -1.59 5.89
C GLU A 146 -12.59 -2.63 5.50
N ALA A 147 -13.88 -2.30 5.64
CA ALA A 147 -14.99 -3.19 5.29
C ALA A 147 -14.85 -3.67 3.83
N PHE A 148 -14.53 -2.77 2.91
CA PHE A 148 -14.28 -3.11 1.51
C PHE A 148 -13.09 -4.07 1.32
N ILE A 149 -11.97 -3.84 2.02
CA ILE A 149 -10.77 -4.70 1.93
C ILE A 149 -11.09 -6.11 2.45
N ARG A 150 -11.83 -6.22 3.56
CA ARG A 150 -12.21 -7.50 4.17
C ARG A 150 -13.20 -8.26 3.29
N GLU A 151 -14.21 -7.57 2.77
CA GLU A 151 -15.20 -8.17 1.87
C GLU A 151 -14.52 -8.69 0.59
N LYS A 152 -13.60 -7.93 0.00
CA LYS A 152 -12.83 -8.38 -1.17
C LYS A 152 -12.08 -9.68 -0.90
N ASN A 153 -11.44 -9.81 0.26
CA ASN A 153 -10.65 -11.00 0.61
C ASN A 153 -11.53 -12.24 0.83
N ARG A 154 -12.78 -12.07 1.32
CA ARG A 154 -13.72 -13.16 1.57
C ARG A 154 -14.06 -13.99 0.30
N TYR A 155 -14.06 -13.36 -0.87
CA TYR A 155 -14.43 -13.99 -2.15
C TYR A 155 -13.26 -14.26 -3.09
N SER A 156 -12.07 -13.73 -2.80
CA SER A 156 -10.92 -13.87 -3.70
C SER A 156 -10.14 -15.18 -3.50
N ALA A 157 -10.34 -15.87 -2.38
CA ALA A 157 -9.73 -17.18 -2.14
C ALA A 157 -10.61 -18.28 -2.75
N PRO A 158 -10.11 -19.09 -3.71
CA PRO A 158 -10.83 -20.27 -4.19
C PRO A 158 -11.16 -21.18 -3.00
N ALA A 159 -12.27 -21.92 -3.07
CA ALA A 159 -12.92 -22.66 -1.98
C ALA A 159 -12.06 -23.66 -1.17
N GLN A 160 -10.77 -23.81 -1.49
CA GLN A 160 -9.80 -24.58 -0.73
C GLN A 160 -9.19 -23.74 0.40
N GLN A 161 -9.50 -24.15 1.65
CA GLN A 161 -8.96 -23.68 2.94
C GLN A 161 -9.74 -22.56 3.67
N VAL A 162 -11.05 -22.76 3.85
CA VAL A 162 -11.89 -22.06 4.84
C VAL A 162 -11.46 -22.34 6.30
N ARG A 163 -10.50 -23.24 6.54
CA ARG A 163 -10.10 -23.67 7.90
C ARG A 163 -9.07 -22.77 8.60
N ILE A 164 -8.42 -21.85 7.89
CA ILE A 164 -7.58 -20.84 8.55
C ILE A 164 -8.35 -19.52 8.49
N PHE A 165 -9.31 -19.34 9.41
CA PHE A 165 -9.77 -17.99 9.71
C PHE A 165 -8.56 -17.21 10.18
N SER A 166 -7.98 -16.41 9.27
CA SER A 166 -6.86 -15.53 9.59
C SER A 166 -7.24 -14.71 10.82
N HIS A 167 -6.31 -14.50 11.75
CA HIS A 167 -6.57 -13.71 12.96
C HIS A 167 -7.25 -12.37 12.65
N ALA A 168 -6.90 -11.76 11.51
CA ALA A 168 -7.54 -10.56 10.99
C ALA A 168 -9.05 -10.67 10.74
N GLN A 169 -9.53 -11.81 10.24
CA GLN A 169 -10.96 -12.04 10.03
C GLN A 169 -11.70 -12.15 11.36
N LYS A 170 -11.13 -12.90 12.33
CA LYS A 170 -11.71 -13.04 13.68
C LYS A 170 -11.83 -11.69 14.38
N ARG A 171 -10.79 -10.86 14.32
CA ARG A 171 -10.79 -9.49 14.86
C ARG A 171 -11.87 -8.62 14.22
N TRP A 172 -12.01 -8.71 12.91
CA TRP A 172 -13.02 -7.96 12.18
C TRP A 172 -14.45 -8.39 12.57
N GLU A 173 -14.71 -9.69 12.67
CA GLU A 173 -16.00 -10.23 13.09
C GLU A 173 -16.35 -9.83 14.53
N ALA A 174 -15.38 -9.89 15.44
CA ALA A 174 -15.51 -9.40 16.82
C ALA A 174 -15.94 -7.92 16.85
N ARG A 175 -15.31 -7.06 16.02
CA ARG A 175 -15.70 -5.65 15.90
C ARG A 175 -17.09 -5.44 15.35
N LEU A 176 -17.45 -6.19 14.31
CA LEU A 176 -18.78 -6.11 13.72
C LEU A 176 -19.87 -6.52 14.71
N LYS A 177 -19.57 -7.50 15.58
CA LYS A 177 -20.48 -7.93 16.66
C LYS A 177 -20.65 -6.84 17.72
N ALA A 178 -19.57 -6.15 18.09
CA ALA A 178 -19.60 -5.06 19.06
C ALA A 178 -20.20 -3.74 18.52
N MET A 179 -20.44 -3.65 17.21
CA MET A 179 -20.97 -2.45 16.57
C MET A 179 -22.51 -2.39 16.62
N PRO A 180 -23.12 -1.20 16.77
CA PRO A 180 -24.56 -1.04 16.61
C PRO A 180 -25.06 -1.58 15.25
N PRO A 181 -26.23 -2.24 15.19
CA PRO A 181 -26.70 -2.92 13.99
C PRO A 181 -26.86 -1.97 12.80
N GLU A 182 -27.38 -0.76 13.01
CA GLU A 182 -27.54 0.27 11.97
C GLU A 182 -26.21 0.65 11.32
N LYS A 183 -25.15 0.83 12.13
CA LYS A 183 -23.81 1.18 11.63
C LYS A 183 -23.19 0.02 10.87
N ARG A 184 -23.40 -1.20 11.35
CA ARG A 184 -22.92 -2.42 10.69
C ARG A 184 -23.55 -2.59 9.31
N GLU A 185 -24.86 -2.47 9.21
CA GLU A 185 -25.58 -2.61 7.94
C GLU A 185 -25.13 -1.56 6.92
N LYS A 186 -25.05 -0.30 7.34
CA LYS A 186 -24.54 0.78 6.49
C LYS A 186 -23.13 0.52 5.97
N LEU A 187 -22.23 -0.01 6.80
CA LEU A 187 -20.86 -0.34 6.36
C LEU A 187 -20.83 -1.48 5.34
N LEU A 188 -21.68 -2.50 5.53
CA LEU A 188 -21.77 -3.63 4.61
C LEU A 188 -22.36 -3.19 3.27
N GLU A 189 -23.40 -2.37 3.28
CA GLU A 189 -24.01 -1.80 2.08
C GLU A 189 -23.00 -0.95 1.29
N MET A 190 -22.26 -0.06 1.97
CA MET A 190 -21.20 0.74 1.33
C MET A 190 -20.10 -0.13 0.72
N ALA A 191 -19.71 -1.23 1.40
CA ALA A 191 -18.71 -2.17 0.89
C ALA A 191 -19.21 -2.91 -0.37
N GLN A 192 -20.47 -3.35 -0.37
CA GLN A 192 -21.13 -4.01 -1.50
C GLN A 192 -21.27 -3.05 -2.70
N ALA A 193 -21.76 -1.84 -2.49
CA ALA A 193 -21.89 -0.83 -3.55
C ALA A 193 -20.54 -0.52 -4.21
N LYS A 194 -19.48 -0.37 -3.42
CA LYS A 194 -18.11 -0.14 -3.95
C LYS A 194 -17.58 -1.35 -4.72
N ARG A 195 -17.94 -2.56 -4.31
CA ARG A 195 -17.60 -3.80 -5.05
C ARG A 195 -18.29 -3.83 -6.41
N GLU A 196 -19.59 -3.58 -6.46
CA GLU A 196 -20.35 -3.53 -7.72
C GLU A 196 -19.81 -2.45 -8.67
N GLN A 197 -19.47 -1.28 -8.14
CA GLN A 197 -18.84 -0.23 -8.93
C GLN A 197 -17.51 -0.71 -9.55
N MET A 198 -16.70 -1.45 -8.79
CA MET A 198 -15.42 -2.00 -9.27
C MET A 198 -15.61 -3.13 -10.29
N THR A 199 -16.60 -4.01 -10.12
CA THR A 199 -16.89 -5.07 -11.09
C THR A 199 -17.39 -4.47 -12.41
N GLN A 200 -18.29 -3.48 -12.35
CA GLN A 200 -18.75 -2.74 -13.53
C GLN A 200 -17.58 -2.04 -14.26
N ARG A 201 -16.69 -1.37 -13.52
CA ARG A 201 -15.49 -0.74 -14.10
C ARG A 201 -14.57 -1.76 -14.79
N ARG A 202 -14.34 -2.93 -14.17
CA ARG A 202 -13.54 -4.00 -14.76
C ARG A 202 -14.19 -4.57 -16.03
N ALA A 203 -15.47 -4.89 -15.97
CA ALA A 203 -16.22 -5.38 -17.14
C ALA A 203 -16.16 -4.39 -18.31
N LYS A 204 -16.34 -3.09 -18.04
CA LYS A 204 -16.20 -2.03 -19.05
C LYS A 204 -14.77 -1.93 -19.62
N GLN A 205 -13.74 -2.07 -18.79
CA GLN A 205 -12.35 -2.08 -19.25
C GLN A 205 -12.05 -3.30 -20.12
N GLU A 206 -12.56 -4.48 -19.75
CA GLU A 206 -12.40 -5.70 -20.54
C GLU A 206 -13.12 -5.62 -21.88
N GLN A 207 -14.35 -5.09 -21.91
CA GLN A 207 -15.07 -4.82 -23.16
C GLN A 207 -14.28 -3.87 -24.07
N ARG A 208 -13.79 -2.74 -23.54
CA ARG A 208 -12.94 -1.81 -24.29
C ARG A 208 -11.68 -2.48 -24.82
N LYS A 209 -11.02 -3.32 -24.02
CA LYS A 209 -9.84 -4.08 -24.47
C LYS A 209 -10.18 -5.03 -25.62
N LYS A 210 -11.31 -5.76 -25.54
CA LYS A 210 -11.78 -6.66 -26.60
C LYS A 210 -12.13 -5.88 -27.88
N GLU A 211 -12.81 -4.74 -27.77
CA GLU A 211 -13.12 -3.87 -28.92
C GLU A 211 -11.86 -3.32 -29.59
N LEU A 212 -10.90 -2.83 -28.79
CA LEU A 212 -9.63 -2.34 -29.31
C LEU A 212 -8.82 -3.45 -29.99
N ALA A 213 -8.83 -4.67 -29.44
CA ALA A 213 -8.21 -5.83 -30.07
C ALA A 213 -8.86 -6.13 -31.44
N LYS A 214 -10.19 -6.21 -31.51
CA LYS A 214 -10.93 -6.39 -32.78
C LYS A 214 -10.62 -5.29 -33.79
N LYS A 215 -10.58 -4.02 -33.37
CA LYS A 215 -10.23 -2.88 -34.23
C LYS A 215 -8.80 -3.00 -34.75
N ARG A 216 -7.84 -3.39 -33.91
CA ARG A 216 -6.44 -3.62 -34.28
C ARG A 216 -6.31 -4.75 -35.29
N GLU A 217 -7.02 -5.86 -35.10
CA GLU A 217 -7.05 -6.98 -36.04
C GLU A 217 -7.65 -6.58 -37.38
N ALA A 218 -8.78 -5.88 -37.38
CA ALA A 218 -9.41 -5.38 -38.60
C ALA A 218 -8.49 -4.41 -39.36
N TYR A 219 -7.81 -3.51 -38.65
CA TYR A 219 -6.83 -2.61 -39.25
C TYR A 219 -5.64 -3.37 -39.84
N LYS A 220 -5.11 -4.38 -39.12
CA LYS A 220 -4.04 -5.25 -39.60
C LYS A 220 -4.45 -5.95 -40.91
N LYS A 221 -5.63 -6.59 -40.94
CA LYS A 221 -6.17 -7.23 -42.15
C LYS A 221 -6.29 -6.27 -43.33
N ARG A 222 -6.86 -5.08 -43.12
CA ARG A 222 -6.98 -4.04 -44.18
C ARG A 222 -5.61 -3.58 -44.69
N ARG A 223 -4.67 -3.36 -43.78
CA ARG A 223 -3.30 -2.95 -44.12
C ARG A 223 -2.60 -4.02 -44.94
N ASP A 224 -2.73 -5.29 -44.55
CA ASP A 224 -2.08 -6.42 -45.21
C ASP A 224 -2.72 -6.68 -46.58
N ALA A 225 -4.05 -6.62 -46.72
CA ALA A 225 -4.73 -6.69 -48.02
C ALA A 225 -4.27 -5.59 -48.99
N ARG A 226 -4.14 -4.34 -48.51
CA ARG A 226 -3.64 -3.22 -49.32
C ARG A 226 -2.19 -3.39 -49.77
N LEU A 227 -1.39 -4.15 -49.02
CA LEU A 227 0.00 -4.47 -49.41
C LEU A 227 0.02 -5.54 -50.50
N GLU A 228 -0.84 -6.55 -50.42
CA GLU A 228 -0.99 -7.56 -51.47
C GLU A 228 -1.50 -6.94 -52.78
N GLU A 229 -2.50 -6.07 -52.72
CA GLU A 229 -2.97 -5.30 -53.88
C GLU A 229 -1.84 -4.44 -54.49
N LEU A 230 -1.04 -3.77 -53.64
CA LEU A 230 0.10 -2.97 -54.11
C LEU A 230 1.17 -3.83 -54.77
N LYS A 231 1.42 -5.03 -54.24
CA LYS A 231 2.38 -5.99 -54.79
C LYS A 231 1.99 -6.47 -56.18
N LEU A 232 0.69 -6.71 -56.40
CA LEU A 232 0.14 -7.11 -57.71
C LEU A 232 0.15 -5.95 -58.71
N ASN A 233 -0.31 -4.77 -58.30
CA ASN A 233 -0.51 -3.63 -59.21
C ASN A 233 0.76 -2.82 -59.48
N ASN A 234 1.70 -2.73 -58.52
CA ASN A 234 2.93 -1.95 -58.65
C ASN A 234 4.08 -2.52 -57.77
N PRO A 235 4.83 -3.52 -58.28
CA PRO A 235 5.83 -4.22 -57.49
C PRO A 235 7.02 -3.34 -57.09
N GLU A 236 7.40 -2.35 -57.90
CA GLU A 236 8.49 -1.42 -57.55
C GLU A 236 8.12 -0.54 -56.35
N ARG A 237 6.90 0.02 -56.36
CA ARG A 237 6.41 0.84 -55.24
C ARG A 237 6.26 0.00 -53.97
N TYR A 238 5.90 -1.27 -54.10
CA TYR A 238 5.88 -2.21 -52.98
C TYR A 238 7.29 -2.41 -52.38
N LYS A 239 8.31 -2.68 -53.20
CA LYS A 239 9.71 -2.86 -52.75
C LYS A 239 10.21 -1.63 -51.97
N ARG A 240 10.09 -0.44 -52.55
CA ARG A 240 10.51 0.82 -51.88
C ARG A 240 9.82 1.02 -50.53
N ARG A 241 8.54 0.65 -50.42
CA ARG A 241 7.78 0.76 -49.17
C ARG A 241 8.25 -0.23 -48.10
N MET A 242 8.71 -1.41 -48.51
CA MET A 242 9.28 -2.41 -47.60
C MET A 242 10.66 -1.96 -47.10
N GLU A 243 11.52 -1.46 -48.00
CA GLU A 243 12.82 -0.87 -47.64
C GLU A 243 12.67 0.29 -46.65
N GLN A 244 11.72 1.21 -46.89
CA GLN A 244 11.42 2.29 -45.94
C GLN A 244 10.99 1.76 -44.55
N ARG A 245 10.27 0.64 -44.48
CA ARG A 245 9.88 0.04 -43.20
C ARG A 245 11.05 -0.59 -42.48
N GLU A 246 11.97 -1.21 -43.19
CA GLU A 246 13.20 -1.78 -42.62
C GLU A 246 14.10 -0.67 -42.09
N GLN A 247 14.27 0.43 -42.84
CA GLN A 247 14.99 1.61 -42.36
C GLN A 247 14.36 2.20 -41.08
N LEU A 248 13.02 2.31 -41.04
CA LEU A 248 12.33 2.77 -39.82
C LEU A 248 12.48 1.80 -38.64
N ARG A 249 12.62 0.49 -38.88
CA ARG A 249 12.91 -0.48 -37.80
C ARG A 249 14.34 -0.32 -37.31
N ALA A 250 15.30 -0.27 -38.22
CA ALA A 250 16.71 -0.06 -37.91
C ALA A 250 16.98 1.25 -37.15
N ASN A 251 16.20 2.31 -37.42
CA ASN A 251 16.32 3.59 -36.70
C ASN A 251 15.68 3.61 -35.30
N ASN A 252 14.82 2.63 -34.97
CA ASN A 252 14.15 2.54 -33.68
C ASN A 252 14.80 1.49 -32.74
N GLU A 253 15.79 0.74 -33.24
CA GLU A 253 16.67 -0.15 -32.48
C GLU A 253 17.92 0.60 -32.04
#